data_AF-A0A9E9B4K4-F1
#
_entry.id   AF-A0A9E9B4K4-F1
#
_cell.length_a   1.000
_cell.length_b   1.000
_cell.length_c   1.000
_cell.angle_alpha   90.00
_cell.angle_beta   90.00
_cell.angle_gamma   90.00
#
_symmetry.space_group_name_H-M   'P 1'
#
loop_
_entity.id
_entity.type
_entity.pdbx_description
1 polymer ?
#
loop_
_entity_poly.entity_id
_entity_poly.type
_entity_poly.pdbx_seq_one_letter_code
_entity_poly.pdbx_strand_id
1 'polypeptide(L)'
;MLVASRQVYDLSGGAFDPTVMPLIDTWGFGSTMTVERLQSPPTALEIAQAKALVDFESIIQKDKTIYKAKDGIGLDFSAVAKGYGVDVIADVLKNNYQIRNYMVEIVVRWQLWCQCATTTLANCD
;
A
#
# COMPACT_ATOMS: atom_id res chain seq x y z
N MET A 1 -12.42 5.07 3.95
CA MET A 1 -10.97 5.00 3.64
C MET A 1 -10.42 6.35 3.22
N LEU A 2 -10.78 6.92 2.06
CA LEU A 2 -10.23 8.21 1.59
C LEU A 2 -10.35 9.37 2.61
N VAL A 3 -11.51 9.52 3.25
CA VAL A 3 -11.74 10.51 4.31
C VAL A 3 -10.78 10.34 5.50
N ALA A 4 -10.62 9.10 5.99
CA ALA A 4 -9.70 8.80 7.08
C ALA A 4 -8.24 9.06 6.66
N SER A 5 -7.87 8.71 5.42
CA SER A 5 -6.55 9.01 4.87
C SER A 5 -6.28 10.51 4.79
N ARG A 6 -7.26 11.34 4.42
CA ARG A 6 -7.14 12.80 4.42
C ARG A 6 -6.92 13.36 5.82
N GLN A 7 -7.68 12.88 6.81
CA GLN A 7 -7.47 13.27 8.20
C GLN A 7 -6.04 12.97 8.67
N VAL A 8 -5.51 11.77 8.41
CA VAL A 8 -4.14 11.40 8.80
C VAL A 8 -3.09 12.18 8.01
N TYR A 9 -3.33 12.43 6.72
CA TYR A 9 -2.47 13.28 5.89
C TYR A 9 -2.31 14.67 6.51
N ASP A 10 -3.43 15.33 6.81
CA ASP A 10 -3.44 16.67 7.39
C ASP A 10 -2.78 16.69 8.78
N LEU A 11 -3.12 15.74 9.65
CA LEU A 11 -2.55 15.64 11.01
C LEU A 11 -1.05 15.33 11.01
N SER A 12 -0.56 14.62 10.00
CA SER A 12 0.86 14.27 9.88
C SER A 12 1.68 15.33 9.15
N GLY A 13 1.06 16.41 8.66
CA GLY A 13 1.72 17.40 7.82
C GLY A 13 2.23 16.82 6.49
N GLY A 14 1.52 15.84 5.94
CA GLY A 14 1.87 15.16 4.69
C GLY A 14 2.92 14.04 4.82
N ALA A 15 3.34 13.68 6.03
CA ALA A 15 4.25 12.55 6.23
C ALA A 15 3.59 11.19 5.88
N PHE A 16 2.29 11.06 6.15
CA PHE A 16 1.45 10.01 5.58
C PHE A 16 0.82 10.56 4.30
N ASP A 17 1.05 9.93 3.15
CA ASP A 17 0.42 10.29 1.88
C ASP A 17 -0.11 9.05 1.15
N PRO A 18 -1.44 8.90 0.97
CA PRO A 18 -2.01 7.75 0.27
C PRO A 18 -1.73 7.78 -1.24
N THR A 19 -1.15 8.85 -1.80
CA THR A 19 -0.76 8.94 -3.21
C THR A 19 0.67 8.47 -3.50
N VAL A 20 1.34 7.88 -2.50
CA VAL A 20 2.72 7.38 -2.60
C VAL A 20 2.89 6.15 -3.53
N MET A 21 1.80 5.64 -4.12
CA MET A 21 1.81 4.46 -5.00
C MET A 21 2.86 4.52 -6.13
N PRO A 22 3.08 5.64 -6.84
CA PRO A 22 4.12 5.69 -7.88
C PRO A 22 5.52 5.43 -7.34
N LEU A 23 5.81 5.85 -6.10
CA LEU A 23 7.07 5.54 -5.43
C LEU A 23 7.11 4.07 -5.00
N ILE A 24 6.03 3.53 -4.45
CA ILE A 24 5.92 2.09 -4.10
C ILE A 24 6.24 1.21 -5.31
N ASP A 25 5.66 1.53 -6.47
CA ASP A 25 5.89 0.78 -7.72
C ASP A 25 7.33 0.96 -8.22
N THR A 26 7.88 2.18 -8.14
CA THR A 26 9.28 2.49 -8.53
C THR A 26 10.30 1.73 -7.70
N TRP A 27 10.01 1.52 -6.41
CA TRP A 27 10.84 0.72 -5.50
C TRP A 27 10.56 -0.78 -5.60
N GLY A 28 9.53 -1.20 -6.34
CA GLY A 28 9.16 -2.61 -6.49
C GLY A 28 8.47 -3.21 -5.26
N PHE A 29 7.91 -2.38 -4.35
CA PHE A 29 7.10 -2.85 -3.23
C PHE A 29 5.63 -3.10 -3.62
N GLY A 30 5.23 -2.64 -4.82
CA GLY A 30 3.90 -2.83 -5.38
C GLY A 30 3.73 -4.17 -6.10
N SER A 31 2.76 -4.24 -7.00
CA SER A 31 2.46 -5.44 -7.80
C SER A 31 3.53 -5.82 -8.82
N THR A 32 4.53 -4.94 -9.02
CA THR A 32 5.60 -5.06 -10.02
C THR A 32 6.94 -5.49 -9.40
N MET A 33 6.94 -6.16 -8.25
CA MET A 33 8.16 -6.65 -7.61
C MET A 33 8.93 -7.62 -8.52
N THR A 34 10.19 -7.34 -8.81
CA THR A 34 11.11 -8.27 -9.48
C THR A 34 12.42 -8.41 -8.70
N VAL A 35 13.11 -9.55 -8.85
CA VAL A 35 14.41 -9.78 -8.20
C VAL A 35 15.44 -8.74 -8.66
N GLU A 36 15.39 -8.35 -9.93
CA GLU A 36 16.27 -7.33 -10.51
C GLU A 36 16.08 -5.97 -9.82
N ARG A 37 14.84 -5.57 -9.50
CA ARG A 37 14.56 -4.31 -8.80
C ARG A 37 15.06 -4.31 -7.35
N LEU A 38 15.14 -5.48 -6.71
CA LEU A 38 15.77 -5.63 -5.39
C LEU A 38 17.29 -5.49 -5.43
N GLN A 39 17.92 -5.90 -6.55
CA GLN A 39 19.37 -5.83 -6.74
C GLN A 39 19.83 -4.50 -7.33
N SER A 40 18.96 -3.80 -8.06
CA SER A 40 19.22 -2.50 -8.67
C SER A 40 18.19 -1.48 -8.20
N PRO A 41 18.47 -0.71 -7.14
CA PRO A 41 17.56 0.33 -6.66
C PRO A 41 17.31 1.41 -7.73
N PRO A 42 16.16 2.10 -7.68
CA PRO A 42 15.84 3.13 -8.65
C PRO A 42 16.86 4.27 -8.64
N THR A 43 17.12 4.81 -9.83
CA THR A 43 17.96 5.99 -10.03
C THR A 43 17.32 7.23 -9.41
N ALA A 44 18.13 8.26 -9.16
CA ALA A 44 17.63 9.56 -8.68
C ALA A 44 16.60 10.18 -9.65
N LEU A 45 16.75 9.93 -10.96
CA LEU A 45 15.81 10.40 -11.98
C LEU A 45 14.45 9.68 -11.87
N GLU A 46 14.44 8.36 -11.75
CA GLU A 46 13.20 7.59 -11.55
C GLU A 46 12.49 8.02 -10.26
N ILE A 47 13.24 8.21 -9.17
CA ILE A 47 12.67 8.69 -7.90
C ILE A 47 12.07 10.08 -8.07
N ALA A 48 12.76 11.00 -8.75
CA ALA A 48 12.25 12.35 -8.98
C ALA A 48 10.98 12.36 -9.83
N GLN A 49 10.92 11.53 -10.88
CA GLN A 49 9.75 11.38 -11.74
C GLN A 49 8.55 10.82 -10.96
N ALA A 50 8.76 9.77 -10.17
CA ALA A 50 7.73 9.18 -9.33
C ALA A 50 7.25 10.14 -8.24
N LYS A 51 8.17 10.87 -7.59
CA LYS A 51 7.82 11.88 -6.58
C LYS A 51 6.97 13.01 -7.14
N ALA A 52 7.17 13.39 -8.40
CA ALA A 52 6.33 14.39 -9.07
C ALA A 52 4.87 13.93 -9.27
N LEU A 53 4.57 12.63 -9.11
CA LEU A 53 3.23 12.05 -9.17
C LEU A 53 2.60 11.83 -7.77
N VAL A 54 3.32 12.12 -6.70
CA VAL A 54 2.78 12.12 -5.33
C VAL A 54 2.12 13.48 -5.09
N ASP A 55 0.80 13.50 -5.16
CA ASP A 55 -0.01 14.70 -5.07
C ASP A 55 -1.44 14.35 -4.62
N PHE A 56 -1.68 14.45 -3.31
CA PHE A 56 -2.98 14.14 -2.75
C PHE A 56 -4.04 15.21 -3.04
N GLU A 57 -3.65 16.43 -3.39
CA GLU A 57 -4.59 17.51 -3.73
C GLU A 57 -5.23 17.29 -5.11
N SER A 58 -4.52 16.57 -5.99
CA SER A 58 -5.06 16.13 -7.28
C SER A 58 -6.09 14.99 -7.17
N ILE A 59 -6.40 14.49 -5.96
CA ILE A 59 -7.46 13.51 -5.71
C ILE A 59 -8.73 14.22 -5.28
N ILE A 60 -9.74 14.20 -6.15
CA ILE A 60 -11.02 14.89 -5.93
C ILE A 60 -12.09 13.85 -5.62
N GLN A 61 -12.72 13.97 -4.45
CA GLN A 61 -13.90 13.17 -4.13
C GLN A 61 -15.17 13.99 -4.40
N LYS A 62 -16.09 13.44 -5.18
CA LYS A 62 -17.48 13.93 -5.30
C LYS A 62 -18.42 12.76 -5.00
N ASP A 63 -19.23 12.93 -3.96
CA ASP A 63 -20.10 11.88 -3.43
C ASP A 63 -19.33 10.58 -3.13
N LYS A 64 -19.68 9.51 -3.86
CA LYS A 64 -19.07 8.18 -3.76
C LYS A 64 -18.05 7.91 -4.88
N THR A 65 -17.73 8.92 -5.69
CA THR A 65 -16.82 8.80 -6.83
C THR A 65 -15.54 9.58 -6.56
N ILE A 66 -14.42 8.96 -6.93
CA ILE A 66 -13.08 9.55 -6.81
C ILE A 66 -12.57 9.83 -8.22
N TYR A 67 -12.04 11.03 -8.41
CA TYR A 67 -11.45 11.51 -9.66
C TYR A 67 -9.98 11.83 -9.44
N LYS A 68 -9.16 11.54 -10.45
CA LYS A 68 -7.75 11.94 -10.50
C LYS A 68 -7.63 13.10 -11.48
N ALA A 69 -7.17 14.24 -11.01
CA ALA A 69 -6.96 15.43 -11.85
C ALA A 69 -5.70 15.33 -12.72
N LYS A 70 -4.80 14.38 -12.41
CA LYS A 70 -3.53 14.16 -13.08
C LYS A 70 -3.32 12.67 -13.36
N ASP A 71 -2.83 12.38 -14.56
CA ASP A 71 -2.49 11.02 -14.97
C ASP A 71 -1.24 10.51 -14.22
N GLY A 72 -1.18 9.20 -14.01
CA GLY A 72 -0.08 8.55 -13.30
C GLY A 72 -0.16 8.60 -11.78
N ILE A 73 -1.09 9.36 -11.19
CA ILE A 73 -1.35 9.28 -9.75
C ILE A 73 -2.00 7.93 -9.41
N GLY A 74 -1.46 7.27 -8.39
CA GLY A 74 -2.01 6.05 -7.81
C GLY A 74 -2.35 6.25 -6.34
N LEU A 75 -3.30 5.48 -5.83
CA LEU A 75 -3.67 5.47 -4.42
C LEU A 75 -3.26 4.15 -3.79
N ASP A 76 -2.61 4.23 -2.63
CA ASP A 76 -2.36 3.11 -1.73
C ASP A 76 -2.97 3.41 -0.36
N PHE A 77 -3.84 2.50 0.09
CA PHE A 77 -4.48 2.56 1.40
C PHE A 77 -3.94 1.48 2.35
N SER A 78 -2.85 0.78 2.00
CA SER A 78 -2.29 -0.33 2.77
C SER A 78 -2.10 -0.01 4.26
N ALA A 79 -1.71 1.22 4.57
CA ALA A 79 -1.48 1.72 5.91
C ALA A 79 -2.75 1.99 6.74
N VAL A 80 -3.92 2.18 6.12
CA VAL A 80 -5.22 2.37 6.83
C VAL A 80 -6.19 1.20 6.64
N ALA A 81 -6.01 0.40 5.59
CA ALA A 81 -6.95 -0.64 5.17
C ALA A 81 -7.12 -1.73 6.23
N LYS A 82 -6.05 -2.11 6.94
CA LYS A 82 -6.12 -3.13 7.99
C LYS A 82 -6.92 -2.67 9.20
N GLY A 83 -6.69 -1.43 9.65
CA GLY A 83 -7.47 -0.84 10.75
C GLY A 83 -8.95 -0.81 10.40
N TYR A 84 -9.29 -0.37 9.18
CA TYR A 84 -10.67 -0.41 8.70
C TYR A 84 -11.26 -1.82 8.67
N GLY A 85 -10.48 -2.83 8.26
CA GLY A 85 -10.93 -4.23 8.29
C GLY A 85 -11.22 -4.73 9.71
N VAL A 86 -10.37 -4.37 10.67
CA VAL A 86 -10.58 -4.66 12.09
C VAL A 86 -11.88 -4.01 12.60
N ASP A 87 -12.11 -2.74 12.25
CA ASP A 87 -13.32 -2.00 12.64
C ASP A 87 -14.59 -2.66 12.11
N VAL A 88 -14.60 -3.05 10.82
CA VAL A 88 -15.75 -3.73 10.20
C VAL A 88 -16.05 -5.07 10.88
N ILE A 89 -15.03 -5.87 11.19
CA ILE A 89 -15.21 -7.16 11.88
C ILE A 89 -15.75 -6.92 13.31
N ALA A 90 -15.17 -5.96 14.03
CA ALA A 90 -15.61 -5.60 15.37
C ALA A 90 -17.08 -5.17 15.40
N ASP A 91 -17.51 -4.34 14.44
CA ASP A 91 -18.90 -3.91 14.31
C ASP A 91 -19.86 -5.07 14.07
N VAL A 92 -19.46 -6.05 13.23
CA VAL A 92 -20.27 -7.25 12.99
C VAL A 92 -20.38 -8.09 14.26
N LEU A 93 -19.27 -8.36 14.96
CA LEU A 93 -19.28 -9.15 16.21
C LEU A 93 -20.16 -8.51 17.28
N LYS A 94 -20.06 -7.19 17.45
CA LYS A 94 -20.83 -6.44 18.43
C LYS A 94 -22.31 -6.33 18.06
N ASN A 95 -22.61 -5.88 16.85
CA ASN A 95 -23.98 -5.48 16.49
C ASN A 95 -24.82 -6.65 15.98
N ASN A 96 -24.22 -7.59 15.24
CA ASN A 96 -24.97 -8.70 14.64
C ASN A 96 -24.98 -9.93 15.56
N TYR A 97 -23.87 -10.20 16.25
CA TYR A 97 -23.71 -11.39 17.09
C TYR A 97 -23.76 -11.11 18.59
N GLN A 98 -23.83 -9.83 19.00
CA GLN A 98 -23.92 -9.43 20.42
C GLN A 98 -22.75 -9.93 21.29
N ILE A 99 -21.60 -10.22 20.68
CA ILE A 99 -20.39 -10.65 21.38
C ILE A 99 -19.75 -9.39 21.98
N ARG A 100 -19.54 -9.37 23.30
CA ARG A 100 -19.02 -8.20 24.01
C ARG A 100 -17.52 -8.23 24.29
N ASN A 101 -16.92 -9.42 24.28
CA ASN A 101 -15.51 -9.62 24.55
C ASN A 101 -14.87 -10.33 23.35
N TYR A 102 -14.03 -9.63 22.62
CA TYR A 102 -13.32 -10.16 21.47
C TYR A 102 -12.01 -9.38 21.26
N MET A 103 -11.05 -10.03 20.61
CA MET A 103 -9.85 -9.41 20.08
C MET A 103 -9.78 -9.77 18.59
N VAL A 104 -9.61 -8.76 17.74
CA VAL A 104 -9.55 -8.94 16.28
C VAL A 104 -8.16 -8.52 15.81
N GLU A 105 -7.50 -9.38 15.06
CA GLU A 105 -6.17 -9.15 14.51
C GLU A 105 -6.17 -9.45 13.00
N ILE A 106 -5.58 -8.56 12.20
CA ILE A 106 -5.33 -8.77 10.76
C ILE A 106 -3.83 -8.64 10.51
N VAL A 107 -3.16 -9.77 10.29
CA VAL A 107 -1.71 -9.84 9.99
C VAL A 107 -1.47 -9.75 8.49
N VAL A 108 -0.39 -9.07 8.08
CA VAL A 108 0.12 -9.14 6.70
C VAL A 108 1.13 -10.25 6.55
N ARG A 109 0.98 -11.02 5.47
CA ARG A 109 2.02 -11.95 5.03
C ARG A 109 3.17 -11.16 4.44
N TRP A 110 4.36 -11.28 5.04
CA TRP A 110 5.62 -10.92 4.39
C TRP A 110 6.00 -12.09 3.47
N GLN A 111 5.83 -11.93 2.15
CA GLN A 111 6.40 -12.88 1.20
C GLN A 111 7.89 -12.57 1.01
N LEU A 112 8.74 -13.22 1.79
CA LEU A 112 10.14 -13.41 1.43
C LEU A 112 10.22 -14.50 0.35
N TRP A 113 10.27 -14.07 -0.91
CA TRP A 113 10.64 -14.96 -2.01
C TRP A 113 12.14 -15.20 -1.95
N CYS A 114 12.57 -16.23 -1.25
CA CYS A 114 13.89 -16.80 -1.48
C CYS A 114 13.78 -17.70 -2.72
N GLN A 115 14.14 -17.17 -3.90
CA GLN A 115 14.35 -18.04 -5.06
C GLN A 115 15.59 -18.88 -4.76
N CYS A 116 15.37 -20.10 -4.27
CA CYS A 116 16.34 -21.16 -4.43
C CYS A 116 16.43 -21.40 -5.94
N ALA A 117 17.46 -20.85 -6.57
CA ALA A 117 17.78 -21.14 -7.96
C ALA A 117 17.95 -22.65 -8.07
N THR A 118 16.98 -23.34 -8.65
CA THR A 118 17.14 -24.71 -9.11
C THR A 118 18.14 -24.68 -10.26
N THR A 119 19.42 -24.72 -9.88
CA THR A 119 20.50 -25.08 -10.79
C THR A 119 20.19 -26.48 -11.29
N THR A 120 20.12 -26.57 -12.60
CA THR A 120 20.36 -27.74 -13.43
C THR A 120 21.04 -28.89 -12.69
N LEU A 121 20.45 -30.08 -12.81
CA LEU A 121 21.14 -31.36 -12.67
C LEU A 121 22.49 -31.31 -13.41
N ALA A 122 23.57 -31.09 -12.67
CA ALA A 122 24.93 -31.39 -13.08
C ALA A 122 25.81 -31.49 -11.82
N ASN A 123 26.02 -32.73 -11.40
CA ASN A 123 27.09 -33.26 -10.56
C ASN A 123 28.06 -32.25 -9.92
N CYS A 124 28.18 -32.31 -8.59
CA CYS A 124 29.44 -32.06 -7.91
C CYS A 124 29.60 -33.09 -6.78
N ASP A 125 30.74 -33.80 -6.83
CA ASP A 125 31.42 -34.39 -5.67
C ASP A 125 31.78 -33.32 -4.62
#